data_AF-A0A1S9CTB3-F1
#
_entry.id   AF-A0A1S9CTB3-F1
#
_cell.length_a   1.000
_cell.length_b   1.000
_cell.length_c   1.000
_cell.angle_alpha   90.00
_cell.angle_beta   90.00
_cell.angle_gamma   90.00
#
_symmetry.space_group_name_H-M   'P 1'
#
loop_
_entity.id
_entity.type
_entity.pdbx_description
1 polymer ?
#
loop_
_entity_poly.entity_id
_entity_poly.type
_entity_poly.pdbx_seq_one_letter_code
_entity_poly.pdbx_strand_id
1 'polypeptide(L)'
;MEKRRTKFSIGVTYDTPRENIELLVTEINSLLNSNPKIEKDTPLVYFNSYGDFSLNIEVIYFSLEVSLTPYSLLKEEVNIAILDLVRQHKIEIAFPTQSVIMEQGNS
;
A
#
# COMPACT_ATOMS: atom_id res chain seq x y z
N MET A 1 -9.63 0.45 -25.58
CA MET A 1 -10.49 -0.12 -24.51
C MET A 1 -10.53 0.90 -23.39
N GLU A 2 -11.71 1.12 -22.81
CA GLU A 2 -11.86 1.94 -21.61
C GLU A 2 -11.19 1.22 -20.42
N LYS A 3 -10.54 1.99 -19.54
CA LYS A 3 -9.81 1.48 -18.38
C LYS A 3 -10.13 2.34 -17.19
N ARG A 4 -10.13 1.75 -16.00
CA ARG A 4 -10.36 2.49 -14.75
C ARG A 4 -9.06 2.60 -13.96
N ARG A 5 -8.62 3.84 -13.71
CA ARG A 5 -7.46 4.12 -12.87
C ARG A 5 -7.82 3.92 -11.39
N THR A 6 -7.00 3.17 -10.68
CA THR A 6 -7.03 3.07 -9.22
C THR A 6 -5.75 3.70 -8.67
N LYS A 7 -5.91 4.49 -7.61
CA LYS A 7 -4.81 5.13 -6.87
C LYS A 7 -5.13 5.08 -5.38
N PHE A 8 -4.20 4.61 -4.57
CA PHE A 8 -4.29 4.62 -3.12
C PHE A 8 -2.89 4.49 -2.50
N SER A 9 -2.80 4.78 -1.20
CA SER A 9 -1.57 4.65 -0.43
C SER A 9 -1.73 3.61 0.68
N ILE A 10 -0.64 2.90 0.98
CA ILE A 10 -0.49 2.03 2.13
C ILE A 10 0.49 2.70 3.08
N GLY A 11 0.05 2.98 4.30
CA GLY A 11 0.92 3.51 5.35
C GLY A 11 1.46 2.36 6.20
N VAL A 12 2.78 2.23 6.29
CA VAL A 12 3.45 1.34 7.25
C VAL A 12 4.12 2.16 8.34
N THR A 13 4.43 1.57 9.48
CA THR A 13 5.01 2.28 10.64
C THR A 13 6.46 2.73 10.38
N TYR A 14 6.92 3.75 11.10
CA TYR A 14 8.27 4.33 10.94
C TYR A 14 9.42 3.42 11.36
N ASP A 15 9.14 2.41 12.19
CA ASP A 15 10.10 1.37 12.57
C ASP A 15 10.23 0.26 11.51
N THR A 16 9.43 0.29 10.44
CA THR A 16 9.56 -0.64 9.32
C THR A 16 10.95 -0.48 8.69
N PRO A 17 11.78 -1.54 8.63
CA PRO A 17 13.10 -1.48 8.02
C PRO A 17 13.03 -1.08 6.55
N ARG A 18 14.04 -0.36 6.07
CA ARG A 18 14.14 0.07 4.67
C ARG A 18 13.99 -1.12 3.71
N GLU A 19 14.62 -2.24 4.02
CA GLU A 19 14.64 -3.45 3.20
C GLU A 19 13.22 -4.03 3.02
N ASN A 20 12.39 -3.93 4.07
CA ASN A 20 11.00 -4.37 4.05
C ASN A 20 10.13 -3.45 3.17
N ILE A 21 10.43 -2.14 3.13
CA ILE A 21 9.74 -1.19 2.24
C ILE A 21 10.07 -1.52 0.77
N GLU A 22 11.35 -1.74 0.46
CA GLU A 22 11.79 -2.12 -0.90
C GLU A 22 11.19 -3.46 -1.34
N LEU A 23 11.10 -4.41 -0.41
CA LEU A 23 10.48 -5.72 -0.63
C LEU A 23 8.98 -5.58 -0.93
N LEU A 24 8.23 -4.85 -0.10
CA LEU A 24 6.80 -4.61 -0.34
C LEU A 24 6.55 -3.93 -1.68
N VAL A 25 7.33 -2.89 -2.03
CA VAL A 25 7.21 -2.23 -3.32
C VAL A 25 7.36 -3.22 -4.47
N THR A 26 8.38 -4.07 -4.39
CA THR A 26 8.67 -5.08 -5.43
C THR A 26 7.57 -6.13 -5.53
N GLU A 27 7.12 -6.68 -4.41
CA GLU A 27 6.12 -7.75 -4.40
C GLU A 27 4.72 -7.25 -4.78
N ILE A 28 4.31 -6.06 -4.32
CA ILE A 28 3.05 -5.43 -4.76
C ILE A 28 3.10 -5.17 -6.27
N ASN A 29 4.23 -4.68 -6.80
CA ASN A 29 4.36 -4.47 -8.23
C ASN A 29 4.26 -5.79 -9.03
N SER A 30 4.87 -6.86 -8.53
CA SER A 30 4.77 -8.21 -9.13
C SER A 30 3.34 -8.75 -9.08
N LEU A 31 2.68 -8.62 -7.94
CA LEU A 31 1.28 -9.00 -7.73
C LEU A 31 0.38 -8.33 -8.78
N LEU A 32 0.47 -7.01 -8.94
CA LEU A 32 -0.34 -6.26 -9.90
C LEU A 32 -0.04 -6.66 -11.35
N ASN A 33 1.23 -6.82 -11.70
CA ASN A 33 1.64 -7.26 -13.04
C ASN A 33 1.27 -8.71 -13.34
N SER A 34 1.09 -9.57 -12.33
CA SER A 34 0.64 -10.95 -12.53
C SER A 34 -0.87 -11.05 -12.79
N ASN A 35 -1.67 -10.11 -12.26
CA ASN A 35 -3.13 -10.16 -12.36
C ASN A 35 -3.61 -9.97 -13.83
N PRO A 36 -4.45 -10.86 -14.39
CA PRO A 36 -4.92 -10.75 -15.77
C PRO A 36 -5.98 -9.66 -15.97
N LYS A 37 -6.62 -9.16 -14.89
CA LYS A 37 -7.63 -8.08 -14.94
C LYS A 37 -7.02 -6.68 -14.85
N ILE A 38 -5.69 -6.60 -14.73
CA ILE A 38 -4.93 -5.36 -14.66
C ILE A 38 -4.12 -5.21 -15.94
N GLU A 39 -4.08 -4.00 -16.49
CA GLU A 39 -3.26 -3.68 -17.65
C GLU A 39 -1.77 -3.90 -17.34
N LYS A 40 -1.12 -4.77 -18.13
CA LYS A 40 0.29 -5.14 -17.96
C LYS A 40 1.22 -3.95 -18.14
N ASP A 41 2.35 -3.96 -17.43
CA ASP A 41 3.44 -2.99 -17.53
C ASP A 41 3.04 -1.52 -17.26
N THR A 42 1.85 -1.31 -16.69
CA THR A 42 1.35 -0.01 -16.24
C THR A 42 1.29 0.21 -14.72
N PRO A 43 1.36 -0.82 -13.84
CA PRO A 43 1.41 -0.58 -12.41
C PRO A 43 2.61 0.28 -12.01
N LEU A 44 2.38 1.23 -11.11
CA LEU A 44 3.41 2.01 -10.45
C LEU A 44 3.25 1.82 -8.95
N VAL A 45 4.29 1.28 -8.33
CA VAL A 45 4.39 1.11 -6.89
C VAL A 45 5.71 1.71 -6.44
N TYR A 46 5.67 2.63 -5.48
CA TYR A 46 6.88 3.28 -4.99
C TYR A 46 6.67 3.85 -3.59
N PHE A 47 7.75 3.92 -2.81
CA PHE A 47 7.76 4.72 -1.58
C PHE A 47 7.60 6.20 -1.97
N ASN A 48 6.53 6.83 -1.51
CA ASN A 48 6.07 8.13 -2.01
C ASN A 48 6.33 9.27 -1.03
N SER A 49 6.08 9.05 0.26
CA SER A 49 6.22 10.13 1.25
C SER A 49 6.35 9.65 2.68
N TYR A 50 6.89 10.52 3.52
CA TYR A 50 6.81 10.47 4.96
C TYR A 50 5.53 11.21 5.39
N GLY A 51 4.59 10.50 6.02
CA GLY A 51 3.35 11.07 6.57
C GLY A 51 3.44 11.29 8.08
N ASP A 52 2.44 11.94 8.68
CA ASP A 52 2.45 12.30 10.11
C ASP A 52 2.63 11.09 11.04
N PHE A 53 2.12 9.92 10.64
CA PHE A 53 2.17 8.68 11.42
C PHE A 53 2.67 7.46 10.62
N SER A 54 3.12 7.65 9.38
CA SER A 54 3.38 6.53 8.45
C SER A 54 4.47 6.80 7.42
N LEU A 55 5.09 5.73 6.94
CA LEU A 55 5.84 5.66 5.69
C LEU A 55 4.88 5.22 4.58
N ASN A 56 4.65 6.08 3.59
CA ASN A 56 3.58 5.87 2.60
C ASN A 56 4.13 5.26 1.31
N ILE A 57 3.62 4.08 0.95
CA ILE A 57 3.81 3.44 -0.34
C ILE A 57 2.59 3.78 -1.21
N GLU A 58 2.81 4.41 -2.36
CA GLU A 58 1.76 4.74 -3.33
C GLU A 58 1.60 3.58 -4.32
N VAL A 59 0.34 3.23 -4.62
CA VAL A 59 -0.03 2.18 -5.56
C VAL A 59 -0.97 2.76 -6.63
N ILE A 60 -0.57 2.64 -7.89
CA ILE A 60 -1.34 3.06 -9.06
C ILE A 60 -1.41 1.91 -10.05
N TYR A 61 -2.60 1.59 -10.54
CA TYR A 61 -2.77 0.63 -11.64
C TYR A 61 -4.04 0.95 -12.46
N PHE A 62 -4.15 0.33 -13.64
CA PHE A 62 -5.32 0.45 -14.50
C PHE A 62 -6.05 -0.90 -14.58
N SER A 63 -7.30 -0.90 -14.10
CA SER A 63 -8.22 -2.03 -14.20
C SER A 63 -8.80 -2.13 -15.62
N LEU A 64 -8.83 -3.36 -16.15
CA LEU A 64 -9.57 -3.72 -17.36
C LEU A 64 -11.07 -3.88 -17.08
N GLU A 65 -11.43 -4.14 -15.82
CA GLU A 65 -12.82 -4.12 -15.35
C GLU A 65 -13.28 -2.67 -15.14
N VAL A 66 -14.29 -2.26 -15.92
CA VAL A 66 -14.83 -0.88 -15.88
C VAL A 66 -16.15 -0.78 -15.12
N SER A 67 -16.97 -1.84 -15.17
CA SER A 67 -18.24 -1.90 -14.45
C SER A 67 -18.01 -1.89 -12.94
N LEU A 68 -18.90 -1.22 -12.21
CA LEU A 68 -18.71 -0.95 -10.77
C LEU A 68 -18.46 -2.23 -9.96
N THR A 69 -19.30 -3.26 -10.12
CA THR A 69 -19.20 -4.49 -9.32
C THR A 69 -17.91 -5.28 -9.61
N PRO A 70 -17.57 -5.64 -10.87
CA PRO A 70 -16.31 -6.32 -11.18
C PRO A 70 -15.07 -5.51 -10.74
N TYR A 71 -15.08 -4.20 -10.96
CA TYR A 71 -14.02 -3.31 -10.50
C TYR A 71 -13.85 -3.34 -8.97
N SER A 72 -14.95 -3.27 -8.22
CA SER A 72 -14.90 -3.30 -6.75
C SER A 72 -14.35 -4.61 -6.23
N LEU A 73 -14.74 -5.75 -6.82
CA LEU A 73 -14.22 -7.07 -6.46
C LEU A 73 -12.72 -7.20 -6.78
N LEU A 74 -12.26 -6.67 -7.92
CA LEU A 74 -10.83 -6.62 -8.24
C LEU A 74 -10.06 -5.76 -7.23
N LYS A 75 -10.61 -4.60 -6.84
CA LYS A 75 -9.97 -3.74 -5.85
C LYS A 75 -9.88 -4.43 -4.48
N GLU A 76 -10.90 -5.16 -4.08
CA GLU A 76 -10.88 -5.99 -2.86
C GLU A 76 -9.83 -7.10 -2.95
N GLU A 77 -9.80 -7.85 -4.06
CA GLU A 77 -8.81 -8.91 -4.35
C GLU A 77 -7.37 -8.37 -4.19
N VAL A 78 -7.08 -7.22 -4.79
CA VAL A 78 -5.78 -6.54 -4.68
C VAL A 78 -5.48 -6.13 -3.24
N ASN A 79 -6.43 -5.49 -2.55
CA ASN A 79 -6.22 -5.01 -1.18
C ASN A 79 -5.97 -6.16 -0.18
N ILE A 80 -6.69 -7.27 -0.30
CA ILE A 80 -6.50 -8.46 0.54
C ILE A 80 -5.13 -9.08 0.28
N ALA A 81 -4.74 -9.24 -0.99
CA ALA A 81 -3.44 -9.79 -1.32
C ALA A 81 -2.29 -8.91 -0.78
N ILE A 82 -2.42 -7.59 -0.85
CA ILE A 82 -1.47 -6.66 -0.24
C ILE A 82 -1.42 -6.81 1.29
N LEU A 83 -2.57 -6.95 1.94
CA LEU A 83 -2.64 -7.18 3.38
C LEU A 83 -1.93 -8.48 3.78
N ASP A 84 -2.03 -9.53 2.97
CA ASP A 84 -1.34 -10.80 3.20
C ASP A 84 0.18 -10.64 3.06
N LEU A 85 0.68 -9.88 2.06
CA LEU A 85 2.11 -9.56 1.92
C LEU A 85 2.65 -8.81 3.15
N VAL A 86 1.92 -7.79 3.60
CA VAL A 86 2.27 -7.00 4.80
C VAL A 86 2.39 -7.91 6.03
N ARG A 87 1.43 -8.82 6.23
CA ARG A 87 1.43 -9.78 7.35
C ARG A 87 2.54 -10.82 7.23
N GLN A 88 2.78 -11.35 6.02
CA GLN A 88 3.83 -12.34 5.77
C GLN A 88 5.21 -11.80 6.18
N HIS A 89 5.47 -10.53 5.91
CA HIS A 89 6.74 -9.87 6.26
C HIS A 89 6.75 -9.24 7.65
N LYS A 90 5.70 -9.46 8.45
CA LYS A 90 5.54 -8.91 9.81
C LYS A 90 5.67 -7.39 9.85
N ILE A 91 5.16 -6.72 8.81
CA ILE A 91 5.14 -5.27 8.71
C ILE A 91 3.84 -4.78 9.34
N GLU A 92 3.92 -3.72 10.14
CA GLU A 92 2.73 -3.14 10.76
C GLU A 92 2.13 -2.05 9.89
N ILE A 93 0.81 -2.09 9.72
CA ILE A 93 0.06 -1.00 9.09
C ILE A 93 -0.01 0.14 10.09
N ALA A 94 0.39 1.33 9.66
CA ALA A 94 0.31 2.52 10.48
C ALA A 94 -1.16 2.85 10.80
N PHE A 95 -1.41 3.09 12.08
CA PHE A 95 -2.61 3.72 12.58
C PHE A 95 -2.21 5.03 13.26
N PRO A 96 -3.08 6.06 13.32
CA PRO A 96 -2.74 7.30 14.00
C PRO A 96 -2.37 7.04 15.47
N THR A 97 -1.13 7.35 15.84
CA THR A 97 -0.60 7.21 17.20
C THR A 97 0.00 8.52 17.69
N GLN A 98 -0.26 8.90 18.93
CA GLN A 98 0.37 10.05 19.58
C GLN A 98 1.22 9.60 20.75
N SER A 99 2.49 10.01 20.76
CA SER A 99 3.38 9.84 21.91
C SER A 99 3.36 11.11 22.75
N VAL A 100 2.96 11.01 24.02
CA VAL A 100 2.98 12.12 24.97
C VAL A 100 4.29 12.05 25.77
N ILE A 101 5.17 13.03 25.58
CA ILE A 101 6.36 13.20 26.42
C ILE A 101 5.94 14.08 27.60
N MET A 102 5.81 13.50 28.79
CA MET A 102 5.62 14.28 30.01
C MET A 102 6.97 14.76 30.53
N GLU A 103 7.23 16.06 30.47
CA GLU A 103 8.34 16.66 31.19
C GLU A 103 8.01 16.68 32.69
N GLN A 104 8.83 16.01 33.51
CA GLN A 104 8.73 16.17 34.97
C GLN A 104 9.28 17.56 35.32
N GLY A 105 8.38 18.50 35.60
CA GLY A 105 8.74 19.80 36.13
C GLY A 105 9.40 19.62 37.51
N ASN A 106 10.70 19.87 37.61
CA ASN A 106 11.38 20.00 38.89
C ASN A 106 10.81 21.24 39.60
N SER A 107 9.96 21.01 40.61
CA SER A 107 9.54 22.03 41.57
C SER A 107 10.62 22.25 42.62
#